data_AF-A0A8J8CK18-F1
#
_entry.id   AF-A0A8J8CK18-F1
#
_cell.length_a   1.000
_cell.length_b   1.000
_cell.length_c   1.000
_cell.angle_alpha   90.00
_cell.angle_beta   90.00
_cell.angle_gamma   90.00
#
_symmetry.space_group_name_H-M   'P 1'
#
loop_
_entity.id
_entity.type
_entity.pdbx_description
1 polymer ?
#
loop_
_entity_poly.entity_id
_entity_poly.type
_entity_poly.pdbx_seq_one_letter_code
_entity_poly.pdbx_strand_id
1 'polypeptide(L)' 'MLKKGYYPGCSASGTSKDYAMSTKKIYEALDIELPELKDWVCCGSSPAHISSLLLADALALKNLSLAKEQKFKELV' A
#
# COMPACT_ATOMS: atom_id res chain seq x y z
N MET A 1 13.09 16.11 6.34
CA MET A 1 12.67 14.72 6.09
C MET A 1 11.44 14.70 5.19
N LEU A 2 11.52 14.02 4.05
CA LEU A 2 10.38 13.77 3.15
C LEU A 2 9.53 12.64 3.75
N LYS A 3 8.22 12.60 3.44
CA LYS A 3 7.29 11.60 3.97
C LYS A 3 6.37 11.06 2.87
N LYS A 4 6.30 9.74 2.74
CA LYS A 4 5.39 9.05 1.80
C LYS A 4 4.59 7.98 2.54
N GLY A 5 3.30 7.83 2.24
CA GLY A 5 2.51 6.74 2.80
C GLY A 5 2.93 5.41 2.20
N TYR A 6 2.80 4.32 2.95
CA TYR A 6 3.20 2.99 2.51
C TYR A 6 2.04 2.01 2.50
N TYR A 7 1.74 1.45 1.33
CA TYR A 7 0.76 0.38 1.15
C TYR A 7 1.50 -0.93 0.85
N PRO A 8 1.72 -1.80 1.87
CA PRO A 8 2.51 -3.02 1.68
C PRO A 8 1.81 -4.08 0.82
N GLY A 9 0.47 -4.07 0.78
CA GLY A 9 -0.30 -5.20 0.28
C GLY A 9 -0.07 -6.50 1.07
N CYS A 10 -0.73 -7.57 0.66
CA CYS A 10 -0.68 -8.85 1.38
C CYS A 10 0.60 -9.66 1.12
N SER A 11 1.23 -9.53 -0.04
CA SER A 11 2.45 -10.29 -0.36
C SER A 11 3.65 -9.84 0.49
N ALA A 12 3.75 -8.54 0.81
CA ALA A 12 4.83 -7.99 1.62
C ALA A 12 4.89 -8.57 3.05
N SER A 13 3.76 -9.05 3.59
CA SER A 13 3.72 -9.75 4.88
C SER A 13 3.80 -11.28 4.73
N GLY A 14 3.82 -11.80 3.51
CA GLY A 14 3.83 -13.23 3.19
C GLY A 14 5.04 -13.63 2.35
N THR A 15 4.84 -13.74 1.04
CA THR A 15 5.81 -14.31 0.09
C THR A 15 6.90 -13.35 -0.35
N SER A 16 6.73 -12.04 -0.17
CA SER A 16 7.69 -11.01 -0.59
C SER A 16 8.19 -10.16 0.57
N LYS A 17 8.37 -10.78 1.75
CA LYS A 17 8.91 -10.13 2.95
C LYS A 17 10.27 -9.48 2.71
N ASP A 18 11.13 -10.13 1.94
CA ASP A 18 12.47 -9.61 1.65
C ASP A 18 12.39 -8.30 0.86
N TYR A 19 11.48 -8.21 -0.11
CA TYR A 19 11.21 -6.96 -0.84
C TYR A 19 10.70 -5.86 0.09
N ALA A 20 9.78 -6.18 1.01
CA ALA A 20 9.29 -5.20 1.98
C ALA A 20 10.39 -4.67 2.89
N MET A 21 11.31 -5.55 3.32
CA MET A 21 12.48 -5.18 4.13
C MET A 21 13.44 -4.28 3.34
N SER A 22 13.79 -4.69 2.11
CA SER A 22 14.66 -3.92 1.23
C SER A 22 14.09 -2.53 0.93
N THR A 23 12.79 -2.43 0.63
CA THR A 23 12.11 -1.15 0.40
C THR A 23 12.23 -0.25 1.62
N LYS A 24 11.90 -0.75 2.82
CA LYS A 24 12.03 0.06 4.06
C LYS A 24 13.46 0.54 4.29
N LYS A 25 14.46 -0.31 4.03
CA LYS A 25 15.89 0.04 4.17
C LYS A 25 16.36 1.08 3.15
N ILE A 26 15.85 1.04 1.92
CA ILE A 26 16.14 2.07 0.92
C ILE A 26 15.58 3.42 1.36
N TYR A 27 14.34 3.46 1.83
CA TYR A 27 13.72 4.70 2.31
C TYR A 27 14.43 5.28 3.54
N GLU A 28 14.86 4.42 4.47
CA GLU A 28 15.71 4.81 5.60
C GLU A 28 17.04 5.43 5.13
N ALA A 29 17.73 4.79 4.17
CA ALA A 29 18.98 5.30 3.61
C ALA A 29 18.83 6.63 2.86
N LEU A 30 17.63 6.91 2.33
CA LEU A 30 17.29 8.15 1.65
C LEU A 30 16.75 9.25 2.58
N ASP A 31 16.69 9.00 3.90
CA ASP A 31 16.11 9.92 4.89
C ASP A 31 14.64 10.30 4.59
N ILE A 32 13.86 9.29 4.15
CA ILE A 32 12.42 9.43 3.84
C ILE A 32 11.60 8.61 4.84
N GLU A 33 10.68 9.25 5.55
CA GLU A 33 9.70 8.56 6.39
C GLU A 33 8.72 7.75 5.53
N LEU A 34 8.53 6.49 5.91
CA LEU A 34 7.65 5.55 5.24
C LEU A 34 6.58 4.97 6.19
N PRO A 35 5.66 5.81 6.74
CA PRO A 35 4.54 5.34 7.57
C PRO A 35 3.59 4.42 6.80
N GLU A 36 3.24 3.30 7.40
CA GLU A 36 2.24 2.37 6.85
C GLU A 36 0.83 2.97 6.90
N LEU A 37 0.08 2.79 5.81
CA LEU A 37 -1.35 3.11 5.73
C LEU A 37 -2.13 2.21 6.69
N LYS A 38 -2.81 2.76 7.69
CA LYS A 38 -3.57 1.92 8.64
C LYS A 38 -4.85 1.38 8.01
N ASP A 39 -5.26 0.19 8.45
CA ASP A 39 -6.52 -0.47 8.09
C ASP A 39 -6.71 -0.72 6.59
N TRP A 40 -5.60 -0.77 5.85
CA TRP A 40 -5.60 -1.09 4.43
C TRP A 40 -6.24 -2.46 4.15
N VAL A 41 -6.84 -2.61 2.99
CA VAL A 41 -7.46 -3.86 2.53
C VAL A 41 -6.74 -4.44 1.33
N CYS A 42 -6.86 -5.75 1.13
CA CYS A 42 -6.31 -6.42 -0.05
C CYS A 42 -6.76 -5.71 -1.33
N CYS A 43 -5.83 -5.49 -2.27
CA CYS A 43 -6.11 -4.86 -3.55
C CYS A 43 -6.99 -5.72 -4.48
N GLY A 44 -7.25 -6.98 -4.11
CA GLY A 44 -8.09 -7.91 -4.88
C GLY A 44 -7.36 -8.66 -6.00
N SER A 45 -6.21 -8.14 -6.47
CA SER A 45 -5.39 -8.72 -7.53
C SER A 45 -6.23 -9.13 -8.76
N SER A 46 -5.72 -10.02 -9.62
CA SER A 46 -6.46 -10.55 -10.78
C SER A 46 -7.82 -11.18 -10.43
N PRO A 47 -8.00 -11.90 -9.30
CA PRO A 47 -9.30 -12.48 -8.95
C PRO A 47 -10.45 -11.49 -8.84
N ALA A 48 -10.21 -10.28 -8.30
CA ALA A 48 -11.25 -9.25 -8.22
C ALA A 48 -11.68 -8.78 -9.62
N HIS A 49 -10.74 -8.55 -10.53
CA HIS A 49 -11.04 -8.13 -11.90
C HIS A 49 -11.84 -9.17 -12.70
N ILE A 50 -11.57 -10.47 -12.47
CA ILE A 50 -12.31 -11.56 -13.12
C ILE A 50 -13.73 -11.67 -12.53
N SER A 51 -13.89 -11.40 -11.24
CA SER A 51 -15.17 -11.56 -10.55
C SER A 51 -16.12 -10.38 -10.79
N SER A 52 -15.62 -9.15 -10.69
CA SER A 52 -16.41 -7.93 -10.87
C SER A 52 -15.49 -6.72 -11.02
N LEU A 53 -15.64 -5.98 -12.13
CA LEU A 53 -14.93 -4.72 -12.33
C LEU A 53 -15.23 -3.72 -11.21
N LEU A 54 -16.49 -3.63 -10.77
CA LEU A 54 -16.90 -2.77 -9.66
C LEU A 54 -16.18 -3.15 -8.36
N LEU A 55 -15.99 -4.44 -8.10
CA LEU A 55 -15.27 -4.91 -6.91
C LEU A 55 -13.79 -4.52 -6.98
N ALA A 56 -13.15 -4.70 -8.13
CA ALA A 56 -11.75 -4.31 -8.31
C ALA A 56 -11.54 -2.81 -8.05
N ASP A 57 -12.41 -1.97 -8.61
CA ASP A 57 -12.37 -0.52 -8.40
C ASP A 57 -12.66 -0.15 -6.94
N ALA A 58 -13.66 -0.77 -6.32
CA ALA A 58 -14.03 -0.50 -4.92
C ALA A 58 -12.90 -0.83 -3.93
N LEU A 59 -12.17 -1.93 -4.15
CA LEU A 59 -11.04 -2.32 -3.30
C LEU A 59 -9.87 -1.33 -3.41
N ALA A 60 -9.53 -0.90 -4.63
CA ALA A 60 -8.52 0.13 -4.84
C ALA A 60 -8.94 1.47 -4.21
N LEU A 61 -10.18 1.90 -4.45
CA LEU A 61 -10.74 3.14 -3.91
C LEU A 61 -10.80 3.13 -2.38
N LYS A 62 -11.07 1.98 -1.75
CA LYS A 62 -11.06 1.88 -0.29
C LYS A 62 -9.71 2.28 0.31
N ASN A 63 -8.61 1.79 -0.27
CA ASN A 63 -7.25 2.15 0.17
C ASN A 63 -6.93 3.62 -0.09
N LEU A 64 -7.35 4.17 -1.24
CA LEU A 64 -7.17 5.59 -1.54
C LEU A 64 -7.99 6.50 -0.62
N SER A 65 -9.21 6.09 -0.23
CA SER A 65 -10.02 6.80 0.76
C SER A 65 -9.32 6.85 2.11
N LEU A 66 -8.83 5.70 2.60
CA LEU A 66 -8.06 5.62 3.84
C LEU A 66 -6.83 6.52 3.79
N ALA A 67 -6.13 6.57 2.65
CA ALA A 67 -4.96 7.41 2.49
C ALA A 67 -5.31 8.90 2.58
N LYS A 68 -6.42 9.31 1.93
CA LYS A 68 -6.94 10.67 2.03
C LYS A 68 -7.34 11.03 3.46
N GLU A 69 -8.04 10.13 4.16
CA GLU A 69 -8.44 10.30 5.57
C GLU A 69 -7.22 10.45 6.49
N GLN A 70 -6.16 9.69 6.22
CA GLN A 70 -4.87 9.73 6.94
C GLN A 70 -3.93 10.83 6.44
N LYS A 71 -4.40 11.71 5.54
CA LYS A 71 -3.67 12.88 5.00
C LYS A 71 -2.40 12.52 4.23
N PHE A 72 -2.32 11.31 3.68
CA PHE A 72 -1.27 10.97 2.72
C PHE A 72 -1.54 11.65 1.39
N LYS A 73 -0.53 12.34 0.85
CA LYS A 73 -0.58 12.92 -0.50
C LYS A 73 -0.22 11.90 -1.58
N GLU A 74 0.61 10.93 -1.22
CA GLU A 74 1.13 9.89 -2.10
C GLU A 74 1.27 8.59 -1.30
N LEU A 75 0.97 7.48 -1.94
CA LEU A 75 1.24 6.14 -1.45
C LEU A 75 2.32 5.49 -2.32
N VAL A 76 3.17 4.71 -1.67
CA VAL A 76 4.17 3.82 -2.27
C VAL A 76 3.82 2.39 -1.92
#